data_AF-A0A7R9I826-F1
#
_entry.id   AF-A0A7R9I826-F1
#
_cell.length_a   1.000
_cell.length_b   1.000
_cell.length_c   1.000
_cell.angle_alpha   90.00
_cell.angle_beta   90.00
_cell.angle_gamma   90.00
#
_symmetry.space_group_name_H-M   'P 1'
#
loop_
_entity.id
_entity.type
_entity.pdbx_description
1 polymer ?
#
loop_
_entity_poly.entity_id
_entity_poly.type
_entity_poly.pdbx_seq_one_letter_code
_entity_poly.pdbx_strand_id
1 'polypeptide(L)'
;DHNETIPIYNYVSGPNTLTFQENTNVVLERALEAPSSQAIWYPWGIAFRSVFWYRVFAIFVHVIPGALLDIGFVIKGNSPM
;
A
#
# COMPACT_ATOMS: atom_id res chain seq x y z
N ASP A 1 -11.41 -44.04 -12.46
CA ASP A 1 -11.18 -42.93 -11.52
C ASP A 1 -9.77 -42.38 -11.68
N HIS A 2 -9.61 -41.40 -12.58
CA HIS A 2 -8.34 -40.69 -12.80
C HIS A 2 -8.35 -39.41 -11.96
N ASN A 3 -7.96 -39.52 -10.70
CA ASN A 3 -7.69 -38.37 -9.84
C ASN A 3 -6.22 -38.41 -9.41
N GLU A 4 -5.32 -38.41 -10.39
CA GLU A 4 -3.88 -38.23 -10.14
C GLU A 4 -3.66 -36.73 -9.89
N THR A 5 -3.61 -36.35 -8.62
CA THR A 5 -3.31 -34.98 -8.21
C THR A 5 -1.86 -34.64 -8.58
N ILE A 6 -1.69 -33.72 -9.53
CA ILE A 6 -0.37 -33.21 -9.92
C ILE A 6 0.29 -32.53 -8.70
N PRO A 7 1.53 -32.90 -8.33
CA PRO A 7 2.21 -32.28 -7.20
C PRO A 7 2.55 -30.81 -7.50
N ILE A 8 2.08 -29.91 -6.64
CA ILE A 8 2.43 -28.49 -6.68
C ILE A 8 3.65 -28.28 -5.80
N TYR A 9 4.76 -27.80 -6.39
CA TYR A 9 5.98 -27.48 -5.66
C TYR A 9 6.08 -25.98 -5.41
N ASN A 10 6.50 -25.63 -4.20
CA ASN A 10 6.84 -24.24 -3.88
C ASN A 10 8.23 -23.92 -4.45
N TYR A 11 8.31 -22.93 -5.35
CA TYR A 11 9.58 -22.43 -5.87
C TYR A 11 10.02 -21.20 -5.06
N VAL A 12 10.97 -21.41 -4.16
CA VAL A 12 11.56 -20.35 -3.33
C VAL A 12 13.09 -20.42 -3.43
N SER A 13 13.75 -19.26 -3.48
CA SER A 13 15.21 -19.14 -3.56
C SER A 13 15.93 -19.49 -2.24
N GLY A 14 15.19 -19.68 -1.15
CA GLY A 14 15.70 -19.99 0.18
C GLY A 14 14.79 -19.43 1.29
N PRO A 15 15.19 -19.57 2.57
CA PRO A 15 14.47 -18.94 3.67
C PRO A 15 14.52 -17.41 3.54
N ASN A 16 13.35 -16.77 3.54
CA ASN A 16 13.28 -15.31 3.55
C ASN A 16 13.53 -14.79 4.98
N THR A 17 14.72 -14.23 5.20
CA THR A 17 15.08 -13.60 6.48
C THR A 17 14.63 -12.14 6.59
N LEU A 18 14.11 -11.56 5.49
CA LEU A 18 13.72 -10.16 5.43
C LEU A 18 12.44 -9.95 6.26
N THR A 19 12.52 -9.07 7.24
CA THR A 19 11.35 -8.62 7.98
C THR A 19 10.52 -7.68 7.11
N PHE A 20 9.22 -7.60 7.40
CA PHE A 20 8.32 -6.67 6.72
C PHE A 20 8.78 -5.20 6.89
N GLN A 21 9.38 -4.87 8.03
CA GLN A 21 9.91 -3.54 8.30
C GLN A 21 11.11 -3.22 7.40
N GLU A 22 12.08 -4.13 7.28
CA GLU A 22 13.23 -3.96 6.39
C GLU A 22 12.79 -3.82 4.93
N ASN A 23 11.87 -4.68 4.49
CA ASN A 23 11.28 -4.57 3.15
C ASN A 23 10.64 -3.19 2.93
N THR A 24 9.85 -2.72 3.88
CA THR A 24 9.17 -1.42 3.79
C THR A 24 10.17 -0.29 3.70
N ASN A 25 11.25 -0.31 4.49
CA ASN A 25 12.28 0.72 4.46
C ASN A 25 12.99 0.78 3.09
N VAL A 26 13.38 -0.38 2.54
CA VAL A 26 14.01 -0.45 1.22
C VAL A 26 13.07 0.06 0.13
N VAL A 27 11.80 -0.35 0.17
CA VAL A 27 10.81 0.12 -0.81
C VAL A 27 10.60 1.63 -0.73
N LEU A 28 10.50 2.19 0.48
CA LEU A 28 10.31 3.62 0.68
C LEU A 28 11.52 4.43 0.21
N GLU A 29 12.74 3.98 0.50
CA GLU A 29 13.97 4.62 0.01
C GLU A 29 13.95 4.75 -1.52
N ARG A 30 13.59 3.68 -2.23
CA ARG A 30 13.51 3.68 -3.70
C ARG A 30 12.33 4.47 -4.25
N ALA A 31 11.19 4.45 -3.57
CA ALA A 31 10.01 5.23 -3.96
C ALA A 31 10.30 6.74 -3.96
N LEU A 32 11.25 7.19 -3.14
CA LEU A 32 11.67 8.58 -3.04
C LEU A 32 12.66 9.02 -4.13
N GLU A 33 13.39 8.09 -4.74
CA GLU A 33 14.33 8.39 -5.83
C GLU A 33 13.61 8.81 -7.13
N ALA A 34 12.42 8.26 -7.37
CA ALA A 34 11.64 8.51 -8.59
C ALA A 34 10.13 8.49 -8.30
N PRO A 35 9.58 9.52 -7.63
CA PRO A 35 8.16 9.59 -7.35
C PRO A 35 7.36 9.76 -8.65
N SER A 36 6.16 9.16 -8.70
CA SER A 36 5.23 9.40 -9.80
C SER A 36 4.80 10.87 -9.80
N SER A 37 4.83 11.52 -10.96
CA SER A 37 4.31 12.89 -11.12
C SER A 37 2.81 13.00 -10.88
N GLN A 38 2.11 11.88 -10.88
CA GLN A 38 0.68 11.78 -10.59
C GLN A 38 0.39 11.38 -9.13
N ALA A 39 1.42 11.20 -8.30
CA ALA A 39 1.24 10.86 -6.89
C ALA A 39 0.68 12.08 -6.13
N ILE A 40 -0.50 11.91 -5.54
CA ILE A 40 -1.11 12.90 -4.65
C ILE A 40 -0.44 12.86 -3.27
N TRP A 41 -0.02 11.68 -2.83
CA TRP A 41 0.60 11.44 -1.53
C TRP A 41 2.10 11.26 -1.69
N TYR A 42 2.87 11.85 -0.77
CA TYR A 42 4.27 11.49 -0.61
C TYR A 42 4.36 10.02 -0.18
N PRO A 43 5.31 9.21 -0.69
CA PRO A 43 5.41 7.82 -0.30
C PRO A 43 5.89 7.71 1.15
N TRP A 44 4.99 7.26 2.01
CA TRP A 44 5.27 6.89 3.40
C TRP A 44 4.26 5.84 3.86
N GLY A 45 4.58 5.10 4.92
CA GLY A 45 3.69 4.08 5.43
C GLY A 45 4.01 3.67 6.86
N ILE A 46 2.99 3.19 7.57
CA ILE A 46 3.11 2.64 8.91
C ILE A 46 2.33 1.33 8.97
N ALA A 47 2.94 0.30 9.57
CA ALA A 47 2.32 -0.99 9.77
C ALA A 47 1.70 -1.09 11.16
N PHE A 48 0.45 -1.57 11.24
CA PHE A 48 -0.24 -1.81 12.49
C PHE A 48 -0.42 -3.31 12.72
N ARG A 49 -0.20 -3.76 13.96
CA ARG A 49 -0.53 -5.14 14.37
C ARG A 49 -2.04 -5.35 14.56
N SER A 50 -2.78 -4.28 14.80
CA SER A 50 -4.22 -4.31 15.06
C SER A 50 -5.01 -3.69 13.91
N VAL A 51 -6.01 -4.43 13.43
CA VAL A 51 -6.96 -3.95 12.40
C VAL A 51 -7.73 -2.74 12.89
N PHE A 52 -8.02 -2.65 14.20
CA PHE A 52 -8.72 -1.50 14.76
C PHE A 52 -7.91 -0.21 14.59
N TRP A 53 -6.63 -0.21 15.00
CA TRP A 53 -5.77 0.96 14.88
C TRP A 53 -5.50 1.32 13.42
N TYR A 54 -5.33 0.32 12.55
CA TYR A 54 -5.25 0.55 11.11
C TYR A 54 -6.47 1.31 10.59
N ARG A 55 -7.70 0.88 10.93
CA ARG A 55 -8.93 1.55 10.47
C ARG A 55 -9.04 2.98 10.97
N VAL A 56 -8.76 3.20 12.26
CA VAL A 56 -8.74 4.55 12.84
C VAL A 56 -7.78 5.43 12.07
N PHE A 57 -6.54 4.98 11.88
CA PHE A 57 -5.51 5.76 11.20
C PHE A 57 -5.81 5.99 9.72
N ALA A 58 -6.35 4.99 9.03
CA ALA A 58 -6.75 5.09 7.63
C ALA A 58 -7.83 6.16 7.42
N ILE A 59 -8.79 6.30 8.35
CA ILE A 59 -9.80 7.36 8.28
C ILE A 59 -9.14 8.74 8.33
N PHE A 60 -8.24 8.97 9.28
CA PHE A 60 -7.64 10.29 9.47
C PHE A 60 -6.57 10.64 8.44
N VAL A 61 -5.80 9.66 7.97
CA VAL A 61 -4.65 9.91 7.10
C VAL A 61 -4.99 9.76 5.61
N HIS A 62 -5.98 8.95 5.25
CA HIS A 62 -6.35 8.73 3.85
C HIS A 62 -7.76 9.23 3.53
N VAL A 63 -8.78 8.81 4.28
CA VAL A 63 -10.18 9.07 3.92
C VAL A 63 -10.54 10.56 4.05
N ILE A 64 -10.29 11.16 5.22
CA ILE A 64 -10.59 12.58 5.45
C ILE A 64 -9.79 13.48 4.50
N PRO A 65 -8.47 13.31 4.34
CA PRO A 65 -7.69 14.12 3.41
C PRO A 65 -8.11 13.94 1.95
N GLY A 66 -8.40 12.70 1.52
CA GLY A 66 -8.92 12.42 0.18
C GLY A 66 -10.25 13.11 -0.09
N ALA A 67 -11.21 13.00 0.84
CA ALA A 67 -12.50 13.65 0.72
C ALA A 67 -12.39 15.19 0.63
N LEU A 68 -11.45 15.79 1.35
CA LEU A 68 -11.19 17.23 1.25
C LEU A 68 -10.64 17.63 -0.12
N LEU A 69 -9.76 16.82 -0.70
CA LEU A 69 -9.25 17.04 -2.05
C LEU A 69 -10.35 16.90 -3.10
N ASP A 70 -11.21 15.89 -2.97
CA ASP A 70 -12.34 15.65 -3.87
C ASP A 70 -13.34 16.80 -3.84
N ILE A 71 -13.70 17.29 -2.65
CA ILE A 71 -14.54 18.48 -2.50
C ILE A 71 -13.88 19.69 -3.20
N GLY A 72 -12.57 19.86 -3.00
CA GLY A 72 -11.80 20.92 -3.67
C GLY A 72 -11.81 20.82 -5.19
N PHE A 73 -11.72 19.60 -5.74
CA PHE A 73 -11.80 19.35 -7.18
C PHE A 73 -13.21 19.61 -7.73
N VAL A 74 -14.24 19.13 -7.05
CA VAL A 74 -15.64 19.37 -7.42
C VAL A 74 -15.95 20.87 -7.46
N ILE A 75 -15.50 21.64 -6.45
CA ILE A 75 -15.69 23.11 -6.43
C ILE A 75 -14.99 23.78 -7.62
N LYS A 76 -13.85 23.26 -8.08
CA LYS A 76 -13.13 23.77 -9.25
C LYS A 76 -13.70 23.28 -10.59
N GLY A 77 -14.75 22.44 -10.58
CA GLY A 77 -15.32 21.83 -11.79
C GLY A 77 -14.49 20.66 -12.34
N ASN A 78 -13.55 20.13 -11.56
CA ASN A 78 -12.76 18.96 -11.91
C ASN A 78 -13.44 17.69 -11.41
N SER A 79 -13.10 16.55 -12.01
CA SER A 79 -13.52 15.23 -11.50
C SER A 79 -12.83 14.94 -10.15
N PRO A 80 -13.57 14.46 -9.15
CA PRO A 80 -12.98 13.90 -7.93
C PRO A 80 -12.19 12.62 -8.25
N MET A 81 -11.33 12.20 -7.32
CA MET A 81 -10.40 11.07 -7.49
C MET A 81 -11.05 9.72 -7.22
#